data_AF-A0A1Y1N0N7-F1
#
_entry.id   AF-A0A1Y1N0N7-F1
#
_cell.length_a   1.000
_cell.length_b   1.000
_cell.length_c   1.000
_cell.angle_alpha   90.00
_cell.angle_beta   90.00
_cell.angle_gamma   90.00
#
_symmetry.space_group_name_H-M   'P 1'
#
loop_
_entity.id
_entity.type
_entity.pdbx_description
1 polymer ?
#
loop_
_entity_poly.entity_id
_entity_poly.type
_entity_poly.pdbx_seq_one_letter_code
_entity_poly.pdbx_strand_id
1 'polypeptide(L)'
;QWTSLAQYLTEFSPHILTADYSGYGPRLHMSVQREAMKILIDWFSYYEKKQGYTDDEITTRRKIRISMAHEMLHPLTVVKSAVVLFSTGLPSGRADTVCMNSICNSLYIRIAFLGLSKKYCPEKSDMFWFRECVRMVSNGDDLIVSVKPDIIEWFNNSTLIEFFAEYGVKMTDALKSGQSKQWCELEEATFLKRGFVPHLLRDGHWMAPLEKTSITDAANWIWKSANDRQASLVNSEMACRLAYSRGPLEYAYVVWHITKAWREKGVEFLAPKWDTLDKAIWENLEGPKFRF
;
A
#
# COMPACT_ATOMS: atom_id res chain seq x y z
N GLN A 1 -12.89 1.17 -6.60
CA GLN A 1 -11.94 0.75 -5.54
C GLN A 1 -11.51 1.93 -4.68
N TRP A 2 -10.85 2.97 -5.23
CA TRP A 2 -10.44 4.16 -4.45
C TRP A 2 -11.60 4.89 -3.76
N THR A 3 -12.71 5.13 -4.47
CA THR A 3 -13.95 5.64 -3.85
C THR A 3 -14.41 4.80 -2.66
N SER A 4 -14.44 3.48 -2.82
CA SER A 4 -14.87 2.55 -1.77
C SER A 4 -13.93 2.57 -0.56
N LEU A 5 -12.62 2.70 -0.78
CA LEU A 5 -11.63 2.85 0.29
C LEU A 5 -11.83 4.18 1.04
N ALA A 6 -11.99 5.28 0.30
CA ALA A 6 -12.23 6.59 0.88
C ALA A 6 -13.49 6.59 1.76
N GLN A 7 -14.61 6.11 1.23
CA GLN A 7 -15.88 5.96 1.96
C GLN A 7 -15.73 5.06 3.19
N TYR A 8 -15.08 3.89 3.03
CA TYR A 8 -14.83 2.96 4.13
C TYR A 8 -14.07 3.61 5.30
N LEU A 9 -13.18 4.57 5.02
CA LEU A 9 -12.42 5.29 6.05
C LEU A 9 -13.21 6.48 6.62
N THR A 10 -13.80 7.33 5.77
CA THR A 10 -14.43 8.59 6.19
C THR A 10 -15.80 8.41 6.84
N GLU A 11 -16.56 7.39 6.45
CA GLU A 11 -17.81 7.04 7.14
C GLU A 11 -17.56 6.57 8.58
N PHE A 12 -16.34 6.16 8.89
CA PHE A 12 -15.97 5.68 10.22
C PHE A 12 -15.53 6.81 11.15
N SER A 13 -14.62 7.65 10.67
CA SER A 13 -14.03 8.76 11.42
C SER A 13 -13.26 9.70 10.47
N PRO A 14 -13.17 11.01 10.77
CA PRO A 14 -12.30 11.93 10.05
C PRO A 14 -10.81 11.76 10.40
N HIS A 15 -10.48 11.08 11.50
CA HIS A 15 -9.10 10.94 11.97
C HIS A 15 -8.38 9.80 11.25
N ILE A 16 -7.48 10.15 10.34
CA ILE A 16 -6.68 9.22 9.54
C ILE A 16 -5.25 9.18 10.05
N LEU A 17 -4.72 7.97 10.17
CA LEU A 17 -3.33 7.68 10.48
C LEU A 17 -2.64 7.10 9.24
N THR A 18 -1.51 7.68 8.90
CA THR A 18 -0.58 7.22 7.86
C THR A 18 0.83 7.37 8.41
N ALA A 19 1.50 6.24 8.66
CA ALA A 19 2.85 6.23 9.17
C ALA A 19 3.68 5.22 8.38
N ASP A 20 4.90 5.62 8.04
CA ASP A 20 5.80 4.84 7.21
C ASP A 20 6.75 4.02 8.08
N TYR A 21 7.02 2.78 7.68
CA TYR A 21 8.09 1.99 8.29
C TYR A 21 9.43 2.26 7.62
N SER A 22 10.48 2.41 8.43
CA SER A 22 11.86 2.45 7.96
C SER A 22 12.48 1.06 7.96
N GLY A 23 12.71 0.49 6.77
CA GLY A 23 13.36 -0.81 6.62
C GLY A 23 12.49 -1.98 7.10
N TYR A 24 11.18 -1.93 6.82
CA TYR A 24 10.20 -2.92 7.28
C TYR A 24 10.62 -4.36 7.02
N GLY A 25 10.85 -4.74 5.75
CA GLY A 25 11.16 -6.11 5.36
C GLY A 25 12.35 -6.71 6.13
N PRO A 26 13.55 -6.10 6.10
CA PRO A 26 14.72 -6.58 6.85
C PRO A 26 14.54 -6.61 8.38
N ARG A 27 13.69 -5.73 8.94
CA ARG A 27 13.47 -5.61 10.39
C ARG A 27 12.24 -6.37 10.90
N LEU A 28 11.50 -7.03 10.02
CA LEU A 28 10.28 -7.73 10.37
C LEU A 28 10.57 -8.87 11.35
N HIS A 29 9.94 -8.81 12.51
CA HIS A 29 10.27 -9.72 13.61
C HIS A 29 9.78 -11.15 13.34
N MET A 30 10.67 -12.13 13.53
CA MET A 30 10.39 -13.53 13.19
C MET A 30 9.20 -14.14 13.93
N SER A 31 8.94 -13.73 15.19
CA SER A 31 7.77 -14.21 15.92
C SER A 31 6.47 -13.76 15.26
N VAL A 32 6.40 -12.53 14.76
CA VAL A 32 5.22 -11.99 14.07
C VAL A 32 5.01 -12.73 12.75
N GLN A 33 6.09 -12.96 11.99
CA GLN A 33 6.03 -13.76 10.77
C GLN A 33 5.52 -15.18 11.02
N ARG A 34 5.97 -15.82 12.11
CA ARG A 34 5.52 -17.16 12.50
C ARG A 34 4.03 -17.19 12.83
N GLU A 35 3.53 -16.21 13.58
CA GLU A 35 2.09 -16.13 13.88
C GLU A 35 1.27 -15.83 12.62
N ALA A 36 1.77 -14.98 11.72
CA ALA A 36 1.13 -14.73 10.41
C ALA A 36 1.05 -16.02 9.56
N MET A 37 2.10 -16.84 9.56
CA MET A 37 2.08 -18.16 8.89
C MET A 37 1.02 -19.09 9.48
N LYS A 38 0.89 -19.15 10.81
CA LYS A 38 -0.15 -19.98 11.45
C LYS A 38 -1.55 -19.53 11.04
N ILE A 39 -1.80 -18.22 11.03
CA ILE A 39 -3.08 -17.65 10.57
C ILE A 39 -3.39 -18.09 9.13
N LEU A 40 -2.41 -18.03 8.22
CA LEU A 40 -2.58 -18.48 6.84
C LEU A 40 -2.88 -19.99 6.76
N ILE A 41 -2.14 -20.80 7.50
CA ILE A 41 -2.32 -22.27 7.52
C ILE A 41 -3.72 -22.62 8.03
N ASP A 42 -4.18 -21.95 9.08
CA ASP A 42 -5.52 -22.14 9.65
C ASP A 42 -6.61 -21.65 8.69
N TRP A 43 -6.38 -20.54 8.00
CA TRP A 43 -7.28 -20.03 6.96
C TRP A 43 -7.46 -21.05 5.83
N PHE A 44 -6.39 -21.65 5.31
CA PHE A 44 -6.50 -22.70 4.30
C PHE A 44 -7.29 -23.90 4.81
N SER A 45 -6.98 -24.40 6.01
CA SER A 45 -7.70 -25.54 6.60
C SER A 45 -9.19 -25.25 6.78
N TYR A 46 -9.56 -24.02 7.15
CA TYR A 46 -10.96 -23.60 7.26
C TYR A 46 -11.70 -23.65 5.92
N TYR A 47 -11.11 -23.12 4.85
CA TYR A 47 -11.74 -23.10 3.53
C TYR A 47 -11.73 -24.45 2.83
N GLU A 48 -10.70 -25.27 3.04
CA GLU A 48 -10.67 -26.65 2.55
C GLU A 48 -11.82 -27.47 3.18
N LYS A 49 -12.06 -27.31 4.49
CA LYS A 49 -13.22 -27.93 5.14
C LYS A 49 -14.55 -27.45 4.53
N LYS A 50 -14.68 -26.15 4.25
CA LYS A 50 -15.89 -25.60 3.59
C LYS A 50 -16.08 -26.09 2.15
N GLN A 51 -15.00 -26.42 1.46
CA GLN A 51 -15.02 -26.93 0.09
C GLN A 51 -15.24 -28.45 0.03
N GLY A 52 -15.36 -29.13 1.19
CA GLY A 52 -15.68 -30.55 1.26
C GLY A 52 -14.47 -31.49 1.08
N TYR A 53 -13.24 -30.99 1.27
CA TYR A 53 -12.07 -31.85 1.35
C TYR A 53 -12.17 -32.79 2.56
N THR A 54 -11.60 -33.99 2.43
CA THR A 54 -11.56 -34.97 3.53
C THR A 54 -10.61 -34.52 4.64
N ASP A 55 -10.86 -34.95 5.88
CA ASP A 55 -9.98 -34.61 7.02
C ASP A 55 -8.53 -35.09 6.82
N ASP A 56 -8.34 -36.22 6.14
CA ASP A 56 -7.01 -36.76 5.78
C ASP A 56 -6.28 -35.87 4.77
N GLU A 57 -6.98 -35.37 3.74
CA GLU A 57 -6.42 -34.43 2.78
C GLU A 57 -6.06 -33.09 3.44
N ILE A 58 -6.94 -32.55 4.28
CA ILE A 58 -6.70 -31.31 5.03
C ILE A 58 -5.47 -31.48 5.93
N THR A 59 -5.37 -32.59 6.64
CA THR A 59 -4.22 -32.91 7.51
C THR A 59 -2.94 -33.00 6.71
N THR A 60 -2.97 -33.68 5.56
CA THR A 60 -1.81 -33.83 4.68
C THR A 60 -1.35 -32.47 4.13
N ARG A 61 -2.28 -31.68 3.60
CA ARG A 61 -1.99 -30.34 3.07
C ARG A 61 -1.52 -29.36 4.14
N ARG A 62 -2.08 -29.45 5.36
CA ARG A 62 -1.61 -28.68 6.52
C ARG A 62 -0.15 -29.00 6.83
N LYS A 63 0.24 -30.28 6.86
CA LYS A 63 1.65 -30.68 7.07
C LYS A 63 2.56 -30.10 6.00
N ILE A 64 2.17 -30.18 4.72
CA ILE A 64 2.93 -29.58 3.61
C ILE A 64 3.13 -28.08 3.83
N ARG A 65 2.07 -27.34 4.15
CA ARG A 65 2.16 -25.89 4.41
C ARG A 65 3.03 -25.56 5.62
N ILE A 66 2.98 -26.36 6.69
CA ILE A 66 3.87 -26.19 7.85
C ILE A 66 5.33 -26.36 7.41
N SER A 67 5.65 -27.41 6.65
CA SER A 67 7.00 -27.61 6.13
C SER A 67 7.46 -26.44 5.26
N MET A 68 6.61 -25.97 4.33
CA MET A 68 6.89 -24.78 3.52
C MET A 68 7.15 -23.54 4.39
N ALA A 69 6.32 -23.31 5.40
CA ALA A 69 6.46 -22.17 6.30
C ALA A 69 7.80 -22.20 7.05
N HIS A 70 8.27 -23.38 7.48
CA HIS A 70 9.57 -23.52 8.13
C HIS A 70 10.73 -23.15 7.21
N GLU A 71 10.74 -23.66 5.97
CA GLU A 71 11.76 -23.31 4.96
C GLU A 71 11.74 -21.81 4.63
N MET A 72 10.54 -21.24 4.58
CA MET A 72 10.33 -19.83 4.27
C MET A 72 10.76 -18.89 5.40
N LEU A 73 10.56 -19.27 6.66
CA LEU A 73 10.95 -18.47 7.82
C LEU A 73 12.48 -18.46 8.03
N HIS A 74 13.18 -19.50 7.59
CA HIS A 74 14.62 -19.64 7.77
C HIS A 74 15.35 -19.92 6.44
N PRO A 75 15.23 -19.03 5.44
CA PRO A 75 15.74 -19.31 4.12
C PRO A 75 17.27 -19.22 4.11
N LEU A 76 17.93 -20.28 3.67
CA LEU A 76 19.35 -20.26 3.35
C LEU A 76 19.55 -19.43 2.07
N THR A 77 20.37 -18.38 2.18
CA THR A 77 20.63 -17.46 1.06
C THR A 77 22.07 -17.59 0.60
N VAL A 78 22.28 -17.81 -0.70
CA VAL A 78 23.63 -17.81 -1.29
C VAL A 78 24.05 -16.38 -1.61
N VAL A 79 25.12 -15.91 -0.97
CA VAL A 79 25.73 -14.60 -1.22
C VAL A 79 27.14 -14.83 -1.75
N LYS A 80 27.30 -14.70 -3.08
CA LYS A 80 28.54 -15.02 -3.79
C LYS A 80 28.98 -16.47 -3.50
N SER A 81 30.06 -16.65 -2.74
CA SER A 81 30.66 -17.95 -2.38
C SER A 81 30.29 -18.42 -0.97
N ALA A 82 29.34 -17.75 -0.30
CA ALA A 82 28.90 -18.09 1.06
C ALA A 82 27.42 -18.45 1.11
N VAL A 83 27.04 -19.31 2.06
CA VAL A 83 25.65 -19.56 2.44
C VAL A 83 25.39 -18.88 3.77
N VAL A 84 24.40 -17.99 3.81
CA VAL A 84 24.06 -17.18 4.99
C VAL A 84 22.65 -17.51 5.43
N LEU A 85 22.47 -17.65 6.74
CA LEU A 85 21.17 -17.71 7.39
C LEU A 85 20.95 -16.39 8.14
N PHE A 86 19.87 -15.68 7.81
CA PHE A 86 19.49 -14.46 8.49
C PHE A 86 18.63 -14.77 9.72
N SER A 87 18.87 -14.06 10.82
CA SER A 87 18.11 -14.21 12.07
C SER A 87 16.77 -13.48 12.04
N THR A 88 16.61 -12.49 11.15
CA THR A 88 15.40 -11.66 11.00
C THR A 88 15.13 -11.28 9.56
N GLY A 89 13.92 -10.77 9.34
CA GLY A 89 13.52 -10.17 8.09
C GLY A 89 12.88 -11.14 7.12
N LEU A 90 12.17 -10.58 6.15
CA LEU A 90 11.50 -11.31 5.07
C LEU A 90 12.17 -10.94 3.75
N PRO A 91 12.74 -11.91 2.99
CA PRO A 91 13.24 -11.63 1.65
C PRO A 91 12.08 -11.18 0.74
N SER A 92 12.18 -9.98 0.16
CA SER A 92 11.11 -9.39 -0.64
C SER A 92 10.83 -10.09 -1.97
N GLY A 93 11.72 -11.00 -2.39
CA GLY A 93 11.58 -11.80 -3.62
C GLY A 93 10.66 -13.00 -3.51
N ARG A 94 10.00 -13.22 -2.37
CA ARG A 94 9.07 -14.35 -2.20
C ARG A 94 7.72 -14.06 -2.87
N ALA A 95 7.09 -15.09 -3.42
CA ALA A 95 5.79 -14.97 -4.09
C ALA A 95 4.67 -14.47 -3.16
N ASP A 96 4.75 -14.77 -1.86
CA ASP A 96 3.75 -14.41 -0.85
C ASP A 96 4.07 -13.11 -0.10
N THR A 97 5.17 -12.42 -0.45
CA THR A 97 5.73 -11.29 0.32
C THR A 97 4.69 -10.25 0.69
N VAL A 98 3.86 -9.81 -0.26
CA VAL A 98 2.88 -8.75 -0.02
C VAL A 98 1.82 -9.20 0.97
N CYS A 99 1.25 -10.39 0.78
CA CYS A 99 0.25 -10.96 1.69
C CYS A 99 0.82 -11.15 3.10
N MET A 100 2.03 -11.71 3.19
CA MET A 100 2.71 -11.93 4.47
C MET A 100 2.98 -10.61 5.20
N ASN A 101 3.53 -9.63 4.49
CA ASN A 101 3.83 -8.31 5.04
C ASN A 101 2.56 -7.60 5.51
N SER A 102 1.46 -7.68 4.75
CA SER A 102 0.16 -7.12 5.15
C SER A 102 -0.39 -7.76 6.43
N ILE A 103 -0.32 -9.09 6.56
CA ILE A 103 -0.78 -9.78 7.77
C ILE A 103 0.08 -9.38 8.96
N CYS A 104 1.41 -9.33 8.78
CA CYS A 104 2.30 -8.90 9.85
C CYS A 104 2.07 -7.45 10.26
N ASN A 105 1.77 -6.56 9.30
CA ASN A 105 1.47 -5.16 9.58
C ASN A 105 0.18 -5.03 10.40
N SER A 106 -0.87 -5.77 10.01
CA SER A 106 -2.11 -5.88 10.78
C SER A 106 -1.87 -6.41 12.20
N LEU A 107 -1.01 -7.42 12.37
CA LEU A 107 -0.63 -7.94 13.69
C LEU A 107 0.11 -6.87 14.52
N TYR A 108 1.04 -6.14 13.91
CA TYR A 108 1.77 -5.08 14.60
C TYR A 108 0.84 -4.00 15.15
N ILE A 109 -0.07 -3.48 14.32
CA ILE A 109 -1.01 -2.44 14.77
C ILE A 109 -1.94 -2.95 15.88
N ARG A 110 -2.31 -4.24 15.86
CA ARG A 110 -3.10 -4.87 16.94
C ARG A 110 -2.31 -5.04 18.23
N ILE A 111 -1.03 -5.41 18.13
CA ILE A 111 -0.13 -5.48 19.28
C ILE A 111 0.04 -4.09 19.90
N ALA A 112 0.24 -3.06 19.06
CA ALA A 112 0.34 -1.68 19.51
C ALA A 112 -0.94 -1.21 20.20
N PHE A 113 -2.11 -1.49 19.62
CA PHE A 113 -3.38 -1.18 20.26
C PHE A 113 -3.52 -1.83 21.63
N LEU A 114 -3.20 -3.13 21.77
CA LEU A 114 -3.26 -3.82 23.06
C LEU A 114 -2.26 -3.25 24.06
N GLY A 115 -1.04 -2.93 23.64
CA GLY A 115 -0.03 -2.32 24.51
C GLY A 115 -0.43 -0.93 25.00
N LEU A 116 -0.88 -0.08 24.08
CA LEU A 116 -1.31 1.30 24.36
C LEU A 116 -2.60 1.34 25.19
N SER A 117 -3.59 0.52 24.87
CA SER A 117 -4.83 0.43 25.66
C SER A 117 -4.56 -0.05 27.09
N LYS A 118 -3.69 -1.04 27.32
CA LYS A 118 -3.32 -1.44 28.69
C LYS A 118 -2.73 -0.29 29.50
N LYS A 119 -2.00 0.62 28.84
CA LYS A 119 -1.33 1.74 29.49
C LYS A 119 -2.29 2.91 29.74
N TYR A 120 -3.14 3.24 28.78
CA TYR A 120 -3.92 4.48 28.80
C TYR A 120 -5.44 4.30 28.98
N CYS A 121 -6.00 3.13 28.66
CA CYS A 121 -7.44 2.87 28.67
C CYS A 121 -7.73 1.36 28.85
N PRO A 122 -7.45 0.77 30.04
CA PRO A 122 -7.55 -0.67 30.27
C PRO A 122 -8.93 -1.29 29.97
N GLU A 123 -10.00 -0.51 30.12
CA GLU A 123 -11.37 -0.90 29.83
C GLU A 123 -11.64 -1.15 28.33
N LYS A 124 -10.78 -0.63 27.45
CA LYS A 124 -10.80 -0.87 26.00
C LYS A 124 -9.71 -1.83 25.53
N SER A 125 -9.12 -2.61 26.44
CA SER A 125 -7.92 -3.41 26.16
C SER A 125 -8.19 -4.82 25.65
N ASP A 126 -8.93 -4.94 24.56
CA ASP A 126 -9.16 -6.21 23.87
C ASP A 126 -9.40 -6.04 22.36
N MET A 127 -9.60 -7.16 21.65
CA MET A 127 -9.86 -7.16 20.21
C MET A 127 -11.30 -6.82 19.82
N PHE A 128 -12.23 -6.82 20.78
CA PHE A 128 -13.57 -6.29 20.53
C PHE A 128 -13.46 -4.79 20.30
N TRP A 129 -12.80 -4.07 21.21
CA TRP A 129 -12.62 -2.62 21.09
C TRP A 129 -11.75 -2.18 19.93
N PHE A 130 -10.73 -2.96 19.56
CA PHE A 130 -10.01 -2.69 18.31
C PHE A 130 -10.96 -2.67 17.12
N ARG A 131 -11.85 -3.68 17.01
CA ARG A 131 -12.78 -3.80 15.89
C ARG A 131 -13.81 -2.66 15.88
N GLU A 132 -14.24 -2.21 17.04
CA GLU A 132 -15.21 -1.11 17.18
C GLU A 132 -14.59 0.28 16.93
N CYS A 133 -13.30 0.46 17.26
CA CYS A 133 -12.66 1.79 17.24
C CYS A 133 -11.63 2.00 16.13
N VAL A 134 -11.24 0.96 15.37
CA VAL A 134 -10.18 1.03 14.35
C VAL A 134 -10.60 0.33 13.05
N ARG A 135 -10.48 1.04 11.93
CA ARG A 135 -10.53 0.46 10.57
C ARG A 135 -9.15 0.61 9.93
N MET A 136 -8.53 -0.51 9.57
CA MET A 136 -7.21 -0.54 8.96
C MET A 136 -7.24 -1.18 7.58
N VAL A 137 -6.46 -0.62 6.65
CA VAL A 137 -6.12 -1.23 5.37
C VAL A 137 -4.60 -1.20 5.22
N SER A 138 -3.99 -2.28 4.75
CA SER A 138 -2.55 -2.38 4.54
C SER A 138 -2.23 -3.11 3.25
N ASN A 139 -1.13 -2.70 2.61
CA ASN A 139 -0.56 -3.40 1.47
C ASN A 139 0.95 -3.50 1.65
N GLY A 140 1.38 -4.62 2.22
CA GLY A 140 2.74 -4.78 2.71
C GLY A 140 2.98 -3.92 3.95
N ASP A 141 4.02 -3.11 3.89
CA ASP A 141 4.40 -2.14 4.92
C ASP A 141 3.55 -0.87 4.91
N ASP A 142 3.00 -0.50 3.75
CA ASP A 142 2.12 0.66 3.63
C ASP A 142 0.76 0.40 4.30
N LEU A 143 0.25 1.40 5.03
CA LEU A 143 -1.01 1.30 5.78
C LEU A 143 -1.75 2.64 5.83
N ILE A 144 -3.07 2.54 5.90
CA ILE A 144 -3.96 3.66 6.19
C ILE A 144 -5.02 3.21 7.20
N VAL A 145 -5.20 4.00 8.26
CA VAL A 145 -6.03 3.62 9.39
C VAL A 145 -6.97 4.77 9.76
N SER A 146 -8.26 4.48 9.88
CA SER A 146 -9.26 5.40 10.41
C SER A 146 -9.58 5.02 11.86
N VAL A 147 -9.56 6.01 12.76
CA VAL A 147 -9.61 5.81 14.21
C VAL A 147 -10.71 6.66 14.83
N LYS A 148 -11.55 6.07 15.68
CA LYS A 148 -12.63 6.81 16.37
C LYS A 148 -12.08 7.92 17.27
N PRO A 149 -12.80 9.07 17.39
CA PRO A 149 -12.39 10.18 18.27
C PRO A 149 -12.11 9.73 19.71
N ASP A 150 -12.91 8.80 20.24
CA ASP A 150 -12.82 8.30 21.62
C ASP A 150 -11.48 7.66 22.01
N ILE A 151 -10.61 7.32 21.05
CA ILE A 151 -9.31 6.71 21.31
C ILE A 151 -8.14 7.48 20.70
N ILE A 152 -8.39 8.56 19.94
CA ILE A 152 -7.36 9.24 19.15
C ILE A 152 -6.28 9.89 20.03
N GLU A 153 -6.60 10.27 21.27
CA GLU A 153 -5.64 10.87 22.20
C GLU A 153 -4.50 9.92 22.58
N TRP A 154 -4.76 8.61 22.63
CA TRP A 154 -3.78 7.60 23.02
C TRP A 154 -3.45 6.58 21.93
N PHE A 155 -4.20 6.57 20.82
CA PHE A 155 -3.97 5.72 19.65
C PHE A 155 -3.87 6.58 18.38
N ASN A 156 -2.69 7.15 18.17
CA ASN A 156 -2.35 8.04 17.06
C ASN A 156 -0.93 7.79 16.54
N ASN A 157 -0.53 8.47 15.46
CA ASN A 157 0.79 8.31 14.82
C ASN A 157 1.95 8.47 15.82
N SER A 158 1.89 9.47 16.71
CA SER A 158 2.96 9.74 17.69
C SER A 158 3.10 8.59 18.67
N THR A 159 1.99 8.14 19.26
CA THR A 159 1.99 7.01 20.20
C THR A 159 2.39 5.69 19.54
N LEU A 160 2.05 5.49 18.25
CA LEU A 160 2.50 4.33 17.49
C LEU A 160 4.01 4.37 17.26
N ILE A 161 4.55 5.51 16.83
CA ILE A 161 6.00 5.70 16.61
C ILE A 161 6.77 5.42 17.90
N GLU A 162 6.32 5.99 19.04
CA GLU A 162 6.93 5.76 20.35
C GLU A 162 6.85 4.28 20.76
N PHE A 163 5.67 3.67 20.66
CA PHE A 163 5.46 2.27 21.01
C PHE A 163 6.39 1.34 20.22
N PHE A 164 6.45 1.52 18.89
CA PHE A 164 7.26 0.64 18.04
C PHE A 164 8.76 0.86 18.22
N ALA A 165 9.19 2.07 18.59
CA ALA A 165 10.58 2.35 18.89
C ALA A 165 11.11 1.51 20.07
N GLU A 166 10.28 1.23 21.08
CA GLU A 166 10.62 0.35 22.22
C GLU A 166 10.97 -1.08 21.77
N TYR A 167 10.42 -1.53 20.63
CA TYR A 167 10.65 -2.85 20.06
C TYR A 167 11.62 -2.85 18.86
N GLY A 168 12.35 -1.74 18.63
CA GLY A 168 13.30 -1.61 17.53
C GLY A 168 12.67 -1.51 16.14
N VAL A 169 11.34 -1.35 16.06
CA VAL A 169 10.61 -1.11 14.82
C VAL A 169 10.57 0.39 14.58
N LYS A 170 11.27 0.86 13.56
CA LYS A 170 11.36 2.29 13.27
C LYS A 170 10.19 2.71 12.37
N MET A 171 9.29 3.53 12.90
CA MET A 171 8.29 4.25 12.12
C MET A 171 8.65 5.73 11.99
N THR A 172 8.17 6.36 10.93
CA THR A 172 8.37 7.78 10.64
C THR A 172 7.07 8.40 10.16
N ASP A 173 6.92 9.70 10.38
CA ASP A 173 5.81 10.47 9.80
C ASP A 173 5.88 10.39 8.26
N ALA A 174 4.76 10.00 7.65
CA ALA A 174 4.59 9.93 6.20
C ALA A 174 4.83 11.29 5.51
N LEU A 175 4.55 12.40 6.22
CA LEU A 175 4.74 13.76 5.70
C LEU A 175 6.20 14.24 5.76
N LYS A 176 7.13 13.45 6.34
CA LYS A 176 8.58 13.74 6.43
C LYS A 176 8.91 15.16 6.97
N SER A 177 7.98 15.77 7.70
CA SER A 177 8.01 17.20 8.07
C SER A 177 8.83 17.49 9.34
N GLY A 178 9.30 16.46 10.04
CA GLY A 178 10.08 16.58 11.28
C GLY A 178 9.23 16.73 12.55
N GLN A 179 7.93 17.01 12.45
CA GLN A 179 6.97 16.92 13.56
C GLN A 179 5.83 15.98 13.18
N SER A 180 5.71 14.85 13.88
CA SER A 180 4.65 13.88 13.59
C SER A 180 3.28 14.50 13.85
N LYS A 181 2.48 14.72 12.80
CA LYS A 181 1.04 14.95 13.00
C LYS A 181 0.45 13.70 13.65
N GLN A 182 -0.25 13.86 14.76
CA GLN A 182 -0.91 12.74 15.46
C GLN A 182 -1.90 12.02 14.53
N TRP A 183 -2.61 12.78 13.70
CA TRP A 183 -3.54 12.31 12.69
C TRP A 183 -3.73 13.40 11.62
N CYS A 184 -4.36 13.06 10.51
CA CYS A 184 -4.73 14.00 9.45
C CYS A 184 -6.14 13.68 8.90
N GLU A 185 -6.64 14.55 8.04
CA GLU A 185 -7.84 14.27 7.22
C GLU A 185 -7.46 13.42 6.00
N LEU A 186 -8.45 12.80 5.35
CA LEU A 186 -8.20 11.88 4.24
C LEU A 186 -7.50 12.59 3.06
N GLU A 187 -7.84 13.85 2.80
CA GLU A 187 -7.28 14.68 1.74
C GLU A 187 -5.79 14.99 1.94
N GLU A 188 -5.32 14.95 3.18
CA GLU A 188 -3.90 15.08 3.54
C GLU A 188 -3.17 13.73 3.58
N ALA A 189 -3.91 12.62 3.58
CA ALA A 189 -3.38 11.28 3.70
C ALA A 189 -2.88 10.74 2.35
N THR A 190 -1.93 9.80 2.43
CA THR A 190 -1.47 9.03 1.28
C THR A 190 -1.49 7.54 1.56
N PHE A 191 -1.81 6.75 0.54
CA PHE A 191 -1.70 5.30 0.54
C PHE A 191 -1.28 4.84 -0.86
N LEU A 192 -0.31 3.92 -0.95
CA LEU A 192 0.28 3.45 -2.21
C LEU A 192 0.87 4.59 -3.06
N LYS A 193 1.50 5.58 -2.42
CA LYS A 193 1.97 6.83 -3.03
C LYS A 193 0.90 7.65 -3.76
N ARG A 194 -0.38 7.41 -3.43
CA ARG A 194 -1.51 8.14 -3.98
C ARG A 194 -2.21 8.91 -2.87
N GLY A 195 -2.61 10.14 -3.16
CA GLY A 195 -3.49 10.92 -2.30
C GLY A 195 -4.96 10.59 -2.53
N PHE A 196 -5.84 11.36 -1.89
CA PHE A 196 -7.29 11.25 -2.04
C PHE A 196 -7.86 12.63 -2.39
N VAL A 197 -8.49 12.75 -3.56
CA VAL A 197 -9.11 14.03 -3.99
C VAL A 197 -10.51 13.75 -4.53
N PRO A 198 -11.56 14.47 -4.10
CA PRO A 198 -12.89 14.34 -4.68
C PRO A 198 -12.88 14.53 -6.19
N HIS A 199 -13.69 13.76 -6.90
CA HIS A 199 -13.80 13.85 -8.34
C HIS A 199 -14.51 15.15 -8.77
N LEU A 200 -13.89 15.92 -9.66
CA LEU A 200 -14.37 17.27 -10.05
C LEU A 200 -15.79 17.30 -10.62
N LEU A 201 -16.17 16.26 -11.38
CA LEU A 201 -17.44 16.19 -12.11
C LEU A 201 -18.44 15.15 -11.56
N ARG A 202 -18.06 14.39 -10.52
CA ARG A 202 -18.83 13.21 -10.08
C ARG A 202 -18.87 13.17 -8.56
N ASP A 203 -19.97 13.65 -8.00
CA ASP A 203 -20.17 13.66 -6.56
C ASP A 203 -20.04 12.26 -5.95
N GLY A 204 -19.48 12.20 -4.75
CA GLY A 204 -19.25 10.96 -4.02
C GLY A 204 -18.14 10.07 -4.60
N HIS A 205 -17.49 10.45 -5.70
CA HIS A 205 -16.37 9.72 -6.28
C HIS A 205 -15.04 10.33 -5.89
N TRP A 206 -14.00 9.49 -5.77
CA TRP A 206 -12.66 9.91 -5.41
C TRP A 206 -11.66 9.56 -6.51
N MET A 207 -10.76 10.49 -6.77
CA MET A 207 -9.53 10.28 -7.54
C MET A 207 -8.38 9.96 -6.59
N ALA A 208 -7.40 9.23 -7.10
CA ALA A 208 -6.22 8.80 -6.36
C ALA A 208 -4.94 9.36 -7.01
N PRO A 209 -4.67 10.68 -6.88
CA PRO A 209 -3.53 11.33 -7.52
C PRO A 209 -2.21 10.69 -7.11
N LEU A 210 -1.44 10.19 -8.08
CA LEU A 210 -0.07 9.74 -7.84
C LEU A 210 0.84 10.93 -7.50
N GLU A 211 1.86 10.69 -6.68
CA GLU A 211 2.92 11.66 -6.41
C GLU A 211 3.54 12.21 -7.72
N LYS A 212 3.78 13.53 -7.78
CA LYS A 212 4.27 14.21 -8.99
C LYS A 212 5.59 13.64 -9.50
N THR A 213 6.51 13.35 -8.59
CA THR A 213 7.83 12.77 -8.89
C THR A 213 7.69 11.42 -9.63
N SER A 214 6.76 10.57 -9.18
CA SER A 214 6.49 9.28 -9.81
C SER A 214 5.88 9.43 -11.22
N ILE A 215 5.14 10.52 -11.48
CA ILE A 215 4.64 10.85 -12.83
C ILE A 215 5.79 11.28 -13.74
N THR A 216 6.64 12.20 -13.25
CA THR A 216 7.76 12.72 -14.05
C THR A 216 8.83 11.66 -14.30
N ASP A 217 9.11 10.81 -13.31
CA ASP A 217 10.08 9.72 -13.44
C ASP A 217 9.68 8.71 -14.52
N ALA A 218 8.37 8.46 -14.68
CA ALA A 218 7.87 7.63 -15.76
C ALA A 218 8.31 8.15 -17.13
N ALA A 219 8.34 9.48 -17.35
CA ALA A 219 8.80 10.08 -18.60
C ALA A 219 10.34 10.24 -18.69
N ASN A 220 11.02 10.38 -17.56
CA ASN A 220 12.46 10.67 -17.51
C ASN A 220 13.35 9.43 -17.71
N TRP A 221 12.84 8.24 -17.39
CA TRP A 221 13.63 7.02 -17.37
C TRP A 221 13.04 5.95 -18.28
N ILE A 222 13.92 5.18 -18.94
CA ILE A 222 13.56 3.94 -19.63
C ILE A 222 14.47 2.82 -19.14
N TRP A 223 13.95 1.60 -19.17
CA TRP A 223 14.80 0.41 -19.09
C TRP A 223 15.56 0.24 -20.40
N LYS A 224 16.72 -0.44 -20.34
CA LYS A 224 17.48 -0.81 -21.54
C LYS A 224 16.55 -1.54 -22.52
N SER A 225 16.34 -0.94 -23.68
CA SER A 225 15.40 -1.43 -24.68
C SER A 225 16.13 -1.73 -25.99
N ALA A 226 15.54 -2.60 -26.81
CA ALA A 226 15.97 -2.74 -28.21
C ALA A 226 15.60 -1.51 -29.05
N ASN A 227 14.60 -0.75 -28.61
CA ASN A 227 14.16 0.50 -29.23
C ASN A 227 13.86 1.53 -28.14
N ASP A 228 14.87 2.35 -27.83
CA ASP A 228 14.78 3.38 -26.78
C ASP A 228 13.76 4.47 -27.11
N ARG A 229 13.60 4.80 -28.40
CA ARG A 229 12.61 5.81 -28.84
C ARG A 229 11.19 5.32 -28.56
N GLN A 230 10.87 4.08 -28.94
CA GLN A 230 9.55 3.49 -28.69
C GLN A 230 9.29 3.34 -27.18
N ALA A 231 10.29 2.89 -26.41
CA ALA A 231 10.17 2.79 -24.96
C ALA A 231 9.87 4.17 -24.34
N SER A 232 10.56 5.22 -24.80
CA SER A 232 10.34 6.59 -24.33
C SER A 232 8.94 7.12 -24.67
N LEU A 233 8.39 6.76 -25.84
CA LEU A 233 7.04 7.15 -26.26
C LEU A 233 5.96 6.49 -25.40
N VAL A 234 6.09 5.18 -25.13
CA VAL A 234 5.20 4.44 -24.22
C VAL A 234 5.25 5.03 -22.81
N ASN A 235 6.44 5.35 -22.33
CA ASN A 235 6.65 5.97 -21.02
C ASN A 235 6.08 7.40 -20.95
N SER A 236 6.16 8.16 -22.04
CA SER A 236 5.53 9.47 -22.17
C SER A 236 4.00 9.39 -22.12
N GLU A 237 3.39 8.43 -22.84
CA GLU A 237 1.96 8.16 -22.71
C GLU A 237 1.58 7.78 -21.28
N MET A 238 2.37 6.92 -20.64
CA MET A 238 2.14 6.51 -19.26
C MET A 238 2.15 7.72 -18.31
N ALA A 239 3.14 8.62 -18.44
CA ALA A 239 3.20 9.83 -17.63
C ALA A 239 1.93 10.70 -17.79
N CYS A 240 1.44 10.90 -19.02
CA CYS A 240 0.17 11.60 -19.26
C CYS A 240 -1.01 10.89 -18.57
N ARG A 241 -1.10 9.56 -18.70
CA ARG A 241 -2.18 8.77 -18.06
C ARG A 241 -2.11 8.82 -16.54
N LEU A 242 -0.92 8.82 -15.94
CA LEU A 242 -0.75 8.94 -14.49
C LEU A 242 -1.14 10.35 -14.00
N ALA A 243 -0.87 11.38 -14.80
CA ALA A 243 -1.24 12.77 -14.50
C ALA A 243 -2.76 13.03 -14.47
N TYR A 244 -3.56 12.21 -15.15
CA TYR A 244 -5.02 12.35 -15.22
C TYR A 244 -5.68 12.56 -13.84
N SER A 245 -5.29 11.72 -12.87
CA SER A 245 -5.85 11.73 -11.51
C SER A 245 -5.49 12.98 -10.69
N ARG A 246 -4.61 13.85 -11.21
CA ARG A 246 -4.25 15.14 -10.59
C ARG A 246 -5.10 16.30 -11.11
N GLY A 247 -6.07 16.03 -11.98
CA GLY A 247 -6.99 17.03 -12.54
C GLY A 247 -6.51 17.66 -13.85
N PRO A 248 -7.36 18.47 -14.49
CA PRO A 248 -7.18 18.93 -15.86
C PRO A 248 -5.98 19.87 -16.03
N LEU A 249 -5.67 20.70 -15.04
CA LEU A 249 -4.55 21.65 -15.09
C LEU A 249 -3.20 20.92 -15.10
N GLU A 250 -3.00 19.99 -14.16
CA GLU A 250 -1.75 19.22 -14.09
C GLU A 250 -1.62 18.27 -15.29
N TYR A 251 -2.71 17.64 -15.72
CA TYR A 251 -2.72 16.83 -16.93
C TYR A 251 -2.30 17.63 -18.17
N ALA A 252 -2.90 18.80 -18.37
CA ALA A 252 -2.56 19.68 -19.49
C ALA A 252 -1.10 20.14 -19.44
N TYR A 253 -0.59 20.44 -18.24
CA TYR A 253 0.82 20.79 -18.03
C TYR A 253 1.76 19.66 -18.46
N VAL A 254 1.51 18.42 -18.01
CA VAL A 254 2.34 17.25 -18.36
C VAL A 254 2.27 16.96 -19.86
N VAL A 255 1.06 16.94 -20.43
CA VAL A 255 0.85 16.72 -21.88
C VAL A 255 1.60 17.77 -22.71
N TRP A 256 1.52 19.05 -22.33
CA TRP A 256 2.19 20.11 -23.07
C TRP A 256 3.72 19.93 -23.09
N HIS A 257 4.33 19.61 -21.95
CA HIS A 257 5.78 19.40 -21.86
C HIS A 257 6.22 18.20 -22.70
N ILE A 258 5.47 17.10 -22.65
CA ILE A 258 5.77 15.89 -23.40
C ILE A 258 5.61 16.12 -24.91
N THR A 259 4.48 16.71 -25.34
CA THR A 259 4.24 17.01 -26.76
C THR A 259 5.29 17.96 -27.31
N LYS A 260 5.70 18.97 -26.53
CA LYS A 260 6.78 19.90 -26.92
C LYS A 260 8.10 19.16 -27.12
N ALA A 261 8.51 18.34 -26.15
CA ALA A 261 9.76 17.59 -26.21
C ALA A 261 9.82 16.61 -27.40
N TRP A 262 8.69 15.98 -27.75
CA TRP A 262 8.61 15.10 -28.91
C TRP A 262 8.59 15.84 -30.24
N ARG A 263 7.93 16.99 -30.30
CA ARG A 263 7.92 17.86 -31.49
C ARG A 263 9.32 18.34 -31.84
N GLU A 264 10.13 18.71 -30.84
CA GLU A 264 11.54 19.09 -31.04
C GLU A 264 12.38 17.94 -31.64
N LYS A 265 11.93 16.68 -31.48
CA LYS A 265 12.54 15.47 -32.05
C LYS A 265 11.84 14.98 -33.33
N GLY A 266 10.99 15.80 -33.94
CA GLY A 266 10.26 15.47 -35.16
C GLY A 266 9.23 14.35 -35.00
N VAL A 267 8.69 14.15 -33.79
CA VAL A 267 7.57 13.22 -33.53
C VAL A 267 6.31 13.99 -33.22
N GLU A 268 5.22 13.63 -33.89
CA GLU A 268 3.89 14.11 -33.53
C GLU A 268 3.32 13.27 -32.39
N PHE A 269 3.30 13.82 -31.17
CA PHE A 269 2.71 13.16 -30.01
C PHE A 269 1.33 13.75 -29.71
N LEU A 270 0.27 12.98 -30.00
CA LEU A 270 -1.12 13.38 -29.82
C LEU A 270 -1.72 12.72 -28.57
N ALA A 271 -1.98 13.54 -27.56
CA ALA A 271 -2.68 13.14 -26.34
C ALA A 271 -4.17 13.58 -26.38
N PRO A 272 -5.10 12.77 -25.84
CA PRO A 272 -6.48 13.18 -25.65
C PRO A 272 -6.65 14.41 -24.76
N LYS A 273 -7.82 15.06 -24.82
CA LYS A 273 -8.19 16.07 -23.80
C LYS A 273 -8.59 15.38 -22.51
N TRP A 274 -8.37 16.05 -21.37
CA TRP A 274 -8.73 15.51 -20.05
C TRP A 274 -10.22 15.11 -19.99
N ASP A 275 -11.13 15.98 -20.41
CA ASP A 275 -12.59 15.71 -20.36
C ASP A 275 -13.00 14.48 -21.18
N THR A 276 -12.35 14.28 -22.34
CA THR A 276 -12.63 13.11 -23.20
C THR A 276 -12.10 11.81 -22.60
N LEU A 277 -10.95 11.89 -21.91
CA LEU A 277 -10.37 10.74 -21.21
C LEU A 277 -11.20 10.41 -19.97
N ASP A 278 -11.61 11.43 -19.22
CA ASP A 278 -12.49 11.33 -18.06
C ASP A 278 -13.80 10.63 -18.42
N LYS A 279 -14.49 11.14 -19.44
CA LYS A 279 -15.74 10.55 -19.92
C LYS A 279 -15.56 9.08 -20.28
N ALA A 280 -14.50 8.74 -21.00
CA ALA A 280 -14.25 7.36 -21.40
C ALA A 280 -13.97 6.42 -20.22
N ILE A 281 -13.17 6.86 -19.25
CA ILE A 281 -12.82 6.07 -18.06
C ILE A 281 -14.07 5.73 -17.24
N TRP A 282 -14.93 6.72 -17.00
CA TRP A 282 -16.06 6.57 -16.09
C TRP A 282 -17.33 6.06 -16.75
N GLU A 283 -17.49 6.23 -18.06
CA GLU A 283 -18.61 5.68 -18.84
C GLU A 283 -18.26 4.35 -19.52
N ASN A 284 -17.06 3.81 -19.26
CA ASN A 284 -16.56 2.55 -19.82
C ASN A 284 -16.62 2.51 -21.36
N LEU A 285 -16.20 3.60 -22.01
CA LEU A 285 -16.12 3.73 -23.46
C LEU A 285 -14.73 3.30 -23.94
N GLU A 286 -14.58 2.93 -25.22
CA GLU A 286 -13.27 2.60 -25.82
C GLU A 286 -12.25 3.73 -25.65
N GLY A 287 -12.74 4.97 -25.64
CA GLY A 287 -11.98 6.16 -25.29
C GLY A 287 -10.99 6.62 -26.34
N PRO A 288 -10.54 7.88 -26.25
CA PRO A 288 -9.55 8.42 -27.16
C PRO A 288 -8.18 7.76 -26.92
N LYS A 289 -7.49 7.38 -28.00
CA LYS A 289 -6.17 6.75 -27.96
C LYS A 289 -5.07 7.80 -28.14
N PHE A 290 -3.96 7.62 -27.43
CA PHE A 290 -2.72 8.34 -27.72
C PHE A 290 -2.18 7.89 -29.09
N ARG A 291 -1.53 8.79 -29.82
CA ARG A 291 -0.92 8.47 -31.13
C ARG A 291 0.46 9.12 -31.24
N PHE A 292 1.41 8.37 -31.80
CA PHE A 292 2.78 8.76 -32.09
C PHE A 292 3.46 7.73 -33.00
#